data_AF-A0A9E4E126-F1
#
_entry.id   AF-A0A9E4E126-F1
#
_cell.length_a   1.000
_cell.length_b   1.000
_cell.length_c   1.000
_cell.angle_alpha   90.00
_cell.angle_beta   90.00
_cell.angle_gamma   90.00
#
_symmetry.space_group_name_H-M   'P 1'
#
loop_
_entity.id
_entity.type
_entity.pdbx_description
1 polymer ?
#
loop_
_entity_poly.entity_id
_entity_poly.type
_entity_poly.pdbx_seq_one_letter_code
_entity_poly.pdbx_strand_id
1 'polypeptide(L)'
;MPAIYRHRTSGALRLALSVSVPVAVVAWVVGCGEPRSPVAVGSIPELTVEVGSTESVDLAGHFSDPDGDELSYAASSSDAEVATVSGDSVAVTGVASGSAEITVTASDGSLSASQDLTAFVRLTERQVLEILYGELGGDGWRNNANWKTDKPLDEWHGVSTNADGRVDTLTLRGNSLTGEIPSELGDLSSLEVLWVLSNSLTGEIPSELGDLSNLETLGLNHNSLTGEIPPELGDLSNLEWLYLESNSLTGEIPLDFLDLSSLEWFYWDDNEGLCAPDTTEFDNWLDGLSGWRGPRCD
;
A
#
# COMPACT_ATOMS: atom_id res chain seq x y z
N MET A 1 -73.40 14.48 -67.66
CA MET A 1 -72.95 14.73 -69.05
C MET A 1 -71.65 13.94 -69.27
N PRO A 2 -71.45 13.33 -70.45
CA PRO A 2 -71.36 11.86 -70.72
C PRO A 2 -69.90 11.37 -70.86
N ALA A 3 -69.54 10.07 -70.97
CA ALA A 3 -69.93 9.01 -71.92
C ALA A 3 -69.48 7.63 -71.37
N ILE A 4 -70.23 6.52 -71.42
CA ILE A 4 -70.52 5.59 -72.53
C ILE A 4 -69.29 5.18 -73.37
N TYR A 5 -68.80 3.95 -73.20
CA TYR A 5 -68.67 2.99 -74.32
C TYR A 5 -68.65 1.52 -73.84
N ARG A 6 -69.39 0.68 -74.58
CA ARG A 6 -69.59 -0.77 -74.42
C ARG A 6 -68.45 -1.57 -75.08
N HIS A 7 -68.14 -2.79 -74.60
CA HIS A 7 -68.57 -4.06 -75.23
C HIS A 7 -67.95 -5.31 -74.57
N ARG A 8 -68.79 -6.35 -74.48
CA ARG A 8 -68.49 -7.76 -74.13
C ARG A 8 -67.50 -8.41 -75.09
N THR A 9 -66.76 -9.43 -74.62
CA THR A 9 -66.83 -10.81 -75.15
C THR A 9 -66.26 -11.84 -74.18
N SER A 10 -66.94 -12.98 -74.07
CA SER A 10 -66.55 -14.20 -73.34
C SER A 10 -65.31 -14.88 -73.92
N GLY A 11 -64.54 -15.56 -73.06
CA GLY A 11 -63.59 -16.60 -73.43
C GLY A 11 -63.27 -17.46 -72.21
N ALA A 12 -63.76 -18.70 -72.20
CA ALA A 12 -63.47 -19.69 -71.18
C ALA A 12 -62.06 -20.28 -71.36
N LEU A 13 -61.35 -20.66 -70.28
CA LEU A 13 -60.68 -21.97 -70.14
C LEU A 13 -59.96 -22.15 -68.78
N ARG A 14 -60.40 -23.20 -68.06
CA ARG A 14 -59.66 -24.28 -67.37
C ARG A 14 -58.48 -24.01 -66.39
N LEU A 15 -58.67 -24.61 -65.20
CA LEU A 15 -57.76 -25.38 -64.33
C LEU A 15 -56.38 -24.79 -63.94
N ALA A 16 -56.15 -24.62 -62.64
CA ALA A 16 -55.52 -25.64 -61.78
C ALA A 16 -55.35 -25.08 -60.35
N LEU A 17 -55.81 -25.80 -59.33
CA LEU A 17 -55.39 -25.57 -57.95
C LEU A 17 -53.93 -26.06 -57.83
N SER A 18 -52.98 -25.15 -57.66
CA SER A 18 -51.64 -25.50 -57.17
C SER A 18 -51.53 -25.08 -55.71
N VAL A 19 -51.59 -26.06 -54.80
CA VAL A 19 -51.23 -25.87 -53.39
C VAL A 19 -49.71 -25.69 -53.35
N SER A 20 -49.26 -24.46 -53.13
CA SER A 20 -47.86 -24.15 -52.84
C SER A 20 -47.64 -24.32 -51.35
N VAL A 21 -47.06 -25.45 -50.93
CA VAL A 21 -46.48 -25.59 -49.59
C VAL A 21 -45.15 -24.83 -49.62
N PRO A 22 -44.95 -23.77 -48.80
CA PRO A 22 -43.65 -23.13 -48.74
C PRO A 22 -42.66 -24.11 -48.11
N VAL A 23 -41.64 -24.47 -48.88
CA VAL A 23 -40.44 -25.16 -48.42
C VAL A 23 -39.84 -24.32 -47.29
N ALA A 24 -39.82 -24.87 -46.08
CA ALA A 24 -39.06 -24.29 -44.99
C ALA A 24 -37.59 -24.23 -45.43
N VAL A 25 -37.08 -23.02 -45.61
CA VAL A 25 -35.65 -22.78 -45.69
C VAL A 25 -35.13 -23.05 -44.28
N VAL A 26 -34.67 -24.28 -44.06
CA VAL A 26 -33.79 -24.58 -42.93
C VAL A 26 -32.48 -23.87 -43.26
N ALA A 27 -32.33 -22.67 -42.72
CA ALA A 27 -31.02 -22.05 -42.61
C ALA A 27 -30.17 -23.00 -41.76
N TRP A 28 -29.22 -23.66 -42.42
CA TRP A 28 -28.14 -24.32 -41.71
C TRP A 28 -27.34 -23.22 -41.01
N VAL A 29 -27.60 -23.02 -39.73
CA VAL A 29 -26.61 -22.42 -38.82
C VAL A 29 -25.45 -23.39 -38.85
N VAL A 30 -24.44 -23.07 -39.67
CA VAL A 30 -23.13 -23.70 -39.56
C VAL A 30 -22.69 -23.43 -38.13
N GLY A 31 -22.55 -24.50 -37.35
CA GLY A 31 -22.28 -24.41 -35.92
C GLY A 31 -21.06 -23.55 -35.63
N CYS A 32 -21.30 -22.35 -35.09
CA CYS A 32 -20.49 -21.91 -33.97
C CYS A 32 -20.73 -22.94 -32.86
N GLY A 33 -19.69 -23.37 -32.15
CA GLY A 33 -19.87 -24.16 -30.94
C GLY A 33 -20.79 -23.42 -29.95
N GLU A 34 -21.20 -24.08 -28.87
CA GLU A 34 -21.79 -23.33 -27.76
C GLU A 34 -20.82 -22.20 -27.35
N PRO A 35 -21.30 -20.96 -27.17
CA PRO A 35 -20.44 -19.83 -26.80
C PRO A 35 -19.68 -20.18 -25.52
N ARG A 36 -18.37 -19.94 -25.54
CA ARG A 36 -17.45 -20.28 -24.47
C ARG A 36 -17.12 -19.03 -23.69
N SER A 37 -17.21 -19.12 -22.37
CA SER A 37 -16.89 -17.99 -21.51
C SER A 37 -15.46 -17.49 -21.74
N PRO A 38 -15.22 -16.19 -21.51
CA PRO A 38 -13.87 -15.67 -21.31
C PRO A 38 -13.14 -16.48 -20.25
N VAL A 39 -11.81 -16.52 -20.34
CA VAL A 39 -10.95 -17.30 -19.44
C VAL A 39 -9.89 -16.40 -18.82
N ALA A 40 -9.70 -16.56 -17.51
CA ALA A 40 -8.58 -16.00 -16.77
C ALA A 40 -7.25 -16.64 -17.20
N VAL A 41 -6.25 -15.82 -17.50
CA VAL A 41 -4.92 -16.25 -17.94
C VAL A 41 -3.88 -15.72 -16.96
N GLY A 42 -3.16 -16.65 -16.32
CA GLY A 42 -2.20 -16.28 -15.28
C GLY A 42 -2.87 -15.70 -14.05
N SER A 43 -2.20 -14.73 -13.42
CA SER A 43 -2.69 -13.96 -12.28
C SER A 43 -2.36 -12.49 -12.50
N ILE A 44 -3.28 -11.59 -12.16
CA ILE A 44 -3.02 -10.16 -12.19
C ILE A 44 -2.08 -9.82 -11.02
N PRO A 45 -0.97 -9.09 -11.23
CA PRO A 45 -0.06 -8.75 -10.15
C PRO A 45 -0.72 -7.79 -9.14
N GLU A 46 -0.18 -7.79 -7.93
CA GLU A 46 -0.58 -6.84 -6.90
C GLU A 46 -0.28 -5.40 -7.34
N LEU A 47 -1.09 -4.46 -6.86
CA LEU A 47 -0.99 -3.05 -7.20
C LEU A 47 -0.66 -2.24 -5.95
N THR A 48 0.29 -1.32 -6.05
CA THR A 48 0.54 -0.32 -4.99
C THR A 48 0.05 1.04 -5.45
N VAL A 49 -0.75 1.71 -4.63
CA VAL A 49 -1.33 3.03 -4.91
C VAL A 49 -1.09 3.95 -3.72
N GLU A 50 -0.71 5.19 -3.95
CA GLU A 50 -0.65 6.18 -2.87
C GLU A 50 -2.04 6.72 -2.52
N VAL A 51 -2.28 7.04 -1.26
CA VAL A 51 -3.54 7.68 -0.84
C VAL A 51 -3.76 8.98 -1.62
N GLY A 52 -4.92 9.09 -2.29
CA GLY A 52 -5.27 10.23 -3.13
C GLY A 52 -4.83 10.12 -4.59
N SER A 53 -4.06 9.09 -4.94
CA SER A 53 -3.62 8.79 -6.32
C SER A 53 -4.49 7.73 -6.98
N THR A 54 -4.45 7.67 -8.31
CA THR A 54 -5.18 6.70 -9.13
C THR A 54 -4.21 5.99 -10.07
N GLU A 55 -4.22 4.66 -10.04
CA GLU A 55 -3.40 3.80 -10.89
C GLU A 55 -4.28 2.90 -11.78
N SER A 56 -3.83 2.65 -13.01
CA SER A 56 -4.52 1.73 -13.93
C SER A 56 -3.99 0.31 -13.80
N VAL A 57 -4.89 -0.67 -13.79
CA VAL A 57 -4.50 -2.09 -13.83
C VAL A 57 -4.20 -2.50 -15.28
N ASP A 58 -3.01 -3.04 -15.52
CA ASP A 58 -2.70 -3.66 -16.82
C ASP A 58 -3.38 -5.02 -16.93
N LEU A 59 -4.40 -5.12 -17.79
CA LEU A 59 -5.16 -6.34 -18.03
C LEU A 59 -4.67 -7.12 -19.26
N ALA A 60 -3.65 -6.61 -19.95
CA ALA A 60 -3.16 -7.19 -21.19
C ALA A 60 -2.64 -8.62 -20.96
N GLY A 61 -3.25 -9.59 -21.63
CA GLY A 61 -2.87 -11.00 -21.52
C GLY A 61 -3.35 -11.71 -20.25
N HIS A 62 -4.09 -11.03 -19.38
CA HIS A 62 -4.69 -11.63 -18.19
C HIS A 62 -6.08 -12.22 -18.43
N PHE A 63 -6.72 -11.86 -19.54
CA PHE A 63 -7.97 -12.49 -19.98
C PHE A 63 -7.87 -12.83 -21.46
N SER A 64 -8.49 -13.94 -21.85
CA SER A 64 -8.63 -14.34 -23.24
C SER A 64 -10.01 -14.88 -23.52
N ASP A 65 -10.58 -14.51 -24.65
CA ASP A 65 -11.82 -15.10 -25.14
C ASP A 65 -11.51 -16.24 -26.14
N PRO A 66 -11.97 -17.49 -25.90
CA PRO A 66 -11.72 -18.60 -26.81
C PRO A 66 -12.40 -18.46 -28.18
N ASP A 67 -13.50 -17.71 -28.26
CA ASP A 67 -14.28 -17.47 -29.47
C ASP A 67 -13.78 -16.22 -30.23
N GLY A 68 -12.94 -15.42 -29.58
CA GLY A 68 -12.27 -14.25 -30.15
C GLY A 68 -13.10 -12.99 -30.06
N ASP A 69 -14.11 -12.97 -29.20
CA ASP A 69 -14.97 -11.82 -28.95
C ASP A 69 -14.22 -10.72 -28.19
N GLU A 70 -14.66 -9.48 -28.37
CA GLU A 70 -14.09 -8.32 -27.69
C GLU A 70 -14.52 -8.31 -26.22
N LEU A 71 -13.56 -8.12 -25.31
CA LEU A 71 -13.81 -8.11 -23.87
C LEU A 71 -14.06 -6.70 -23.36
N SER A 72 -15.08 -6.58 -22.51
CA SER A 72 -15.33 -5.42 -21.65
C SER A 72 -14.97 -5.76 -20.20
N TYR A 73 -14.54 -4.76 -19.43
CA TYR A 73 -14.06 -4.96 -18.06
C TYR A 73 -14.88 -4.17 -17.07
N ALA A 74 -15.15 -4.80 -15.93
CA ALA A 74 -15.68 -4.16 -14.73
C ALA A 74 -14.80 -4.53 -13.54
N ALA A 75 -14.82 -3.70 -12.50
CA ALA A 75 -14.15 -4.02 -11.26
C ALA A 75 -15.00 -3.65 -10.03
N SER A 76 -14.77 -4.35 -8.93
CA SER A 76 -15.29 -4.01 -7.61
C SER A 76 -14.20 -4.13 -6.57
N SER A 77 -14.23 -3.24 -5.58
CA SER A 77 -13.37 -3.32 -4.40
C SER A 77 -14.08 -4.03 -3.25
N SER A 78 -13.36 -4.88 -2.52
CA SER A 78 -13.81 -5.47 -1.26
C SER A 78 -13.98 -4.44 -0.15
N ASP A 79 -13.23 -3.33 -0.22
CA ASP A 79 -13.24 -2.25 0.77
C ASP A 79 -13.10 -0.88 0.08
N ALA A 80 -14.23 -0.18 -0.04
CA ALA A 80 -14.29 1.14 -0.65
C ALA A 80 -13.74 2.27 0.26
N GLU A 81 -13.54 2.01 1.55
CA GLU A 81 -12.88 2.95 2.46
C GLU A 81 -11.36 2.95 2.25
N VAL A 82 -10.81 1.84 1.76
CA VAL A 82 -9.39 1.70 1.40
C VAL A 82 -9.13 2.04 -0.07
N ALA A 83 -9.87 1.44 -1.01
CA ALA A 83 -9.66 1.65 -2.44
C ALA A 83 -10.98 1.64 -3.23
N THR A 84 -11.12 2.58 -4.16
CA THR A 84 -12.27 2.63 -5.08
C THR A 84 -11.84 2.33 -6.50
N VAL A 85 -12.77 1.86 -7.33
CA VAL A 85 -12.50 1.48 -8.72
C VAL A 85 -13.41 2.23 -9.68
N SER A 86 -12.88 2.59 -10.86
CA SER A 86 -13.64 3.30 -11.88
C SER A 86 -13.23 2.94 -13.31
N GLY A 87 -14.19 3.09 -14.23
CA GLY A 87 -13.97 3.10 -15.68
C GLY A 87 -13.84 1.73 -16.34
N ASP A 88 -13.78 1.76 -17.68
CA ASP A 88 -13.61 0.58 -18.55
C ASP A 88 -12.18 0.01 -18.53
N SER A 89 -11.21 0.78 -18.00
CA SER A 89 -9.79 0.43 -17.92
C SER A 89 -9.35 -0.05 -16.53
N VAL A 90 -10.29 -0.30 -15.62
CA VAL A 90 -10.02 -0.68 -14.22
C VAL A 90 -8.97 0.21 -13.57
N ALA A 91 -9.37 1.44 -13.24
CA ALA A 91 -8.55 2.38 -12.50
C ALA A 91 -8.84 2.27 -11.00
N VAL A 92 -7.83 2.03 -10.18
CA VAL A 92 -7.89 1.91 -8.71
C VAL A 92 -7.43 3.23 -8.10
N THR A 93 -8.25 3.82 -7.24
CA THR A 93 -7.93 5.06 -6.50
C THR A 93 -7.78 4.74 -5.02
N GLY A 94 -6.62 5.09 -4.45
CA GLY A 94 -6.35 4.93 -3.01
C GLY A 94 -7.12 5.96 -2.18
N VAL A 95 -7.84 5.51 -1.16
CA VAL A 95 -8.69 6.35 -0.30
C VAL A 95 -8.11 6.46 1.11
N ALA A 96 -7.69 5.34 1.69
CA ALA A 96 -7.03 5.27 3.00
C ALA A 96 -5.95 4.18 2.96
N SER A 97 -4.93 4.27 3.83
CA SER A 97 -3.89 3.25 3.92
C SER A 97 -4.48 1.91 4.34
N GLY A 98 -3.97 0.82 3.76
CA GLY A 98 -4.47 -0.53 3.99
C GLY A 98 -4.39 -1.40 2.75
N SER A 99 -5.15 -2.49 2.73
CA SER A 99 -5.28 -3.34 1.55
C SER A 99 -6.75 -3.62 1.22
N ALA A 100 -7.03 -3.71 -0.08
CA ALA A 100 -8.34 -4.11 -0.60
C ALA A 100 -8.16 -5.13 -1.72
N GLU A 101 -9.04 -6.13 -1.77
CA GLU A 101 -9.11 -7.06 -2.89
C GLU A 101 -9.95 -6.42 -4.01
N ILE A 102 -9.37 -6.34 -5.21
CA ILE A 102 -10.03 -5.83 -6.40
C ILE A 102 -10.39 -7.01 -7.30
N THR A 103 -11.69 -7.29 -7.40
CA THR A 103 -12.21 -8.28 -8.34
C THR A 103 -12.41 -7.62 -9.70
N VAL A 104 -11.66 -8.09 -10.70
CA VAL A 104 -11.81 -7.71 -12.10
C VAL A 104 -12.62 -8.75 -12.84
N THR A 105 -13.68 -8.32 -13.53
CA THR A 105 -14.56 -9.17 -14.33
C THR A 105 -14.43 -8.80 -15.81
N ALA A 106 -13.99 -9.74 -16.63
CA ALA A 106 -14.02 -9.64 -18.09
C ALA A 106 -15.31 -10.27 -18.64
N SER A 107 -15.98 -9.59 -19.58
CA SER A 107 -17.21 -10.07 -20.21
C SER A 107 -17.21 -9.85 -21.71
N ASP A 108 -17.71 -10.85 -22.45
CA ASP A 108 -18.02 -10.80 -23.89
C ASP A 108 -19.45 -10.25 -24.18
N GLY A 109 -20.16 -9.79 -23.15
CA GLY A 109 -21.55 -9.35 -23.21
C GLY A 109 -22.60 -10.41 -22.88
N SER A 110 -22.22 -11.69 -22.79
CA SER A 110 -23.10 -12.82 -22.46
C SER A 110 -22.56 -13.70 -21.34
N LEU A 111 -21.25 -13.91 -21.30
CA LEU A 111 -20.52 -14.71 -20.32
C LEU A 111 -19.40 -13.86 -19.72
N SER A 112 -18.82 -14.37 -18.62
CA SER A 112 -17.78 -13.65 -17.90
C SER A 112 -16.81 -14.56 -17.17
N ALA A 113 -15.61 -14.06 -16.92
CA ALA A 113 -14.65 -14.59 -15.97
C ALA A 113 -14.11 -13.49 -15.07
N SER A 114 -13.72 -13.85 -13.84
CA SER A 114 -13.17 -12.91 -12.88
C SER A 114 -11.81 -13.35 -12.36
N GLN A 115 -10.99 -12.38 -11.96
CA GLN A 115 -9.75 -12.55 -11.23
C GLN A 115 -9.62 -11.46 -10.17
N ASP A 116 -8.97 -11.81 -9.07
CA ASP A 116 -8.71 -10.88 -7.98
C ASP A 116 -7.24 -10.44 -8.03
N LEU A 117 -6.99 -9.20 -7.60
CA LEU A 117 -5.67 -8.67 -7.28
C LEU A 117 -5.73 -7.95 -5.93
N THR A 118 -4.62 -7.95 -5.20
CA THR A 118 -4.49 -7.14 -3.98
C THR A 118 -4.03 -5.74 -4.34
N ALA A 119 -4.79 -4.71 -3.93
CA ALA A 119 -4.37 -3.33 -3.96
C ALA A 119 -3.87 -2.90 -2.57
N PHE A 120 -2.59 -2.59 -2.46
CA PHE A 120 -1.99 -1.99 -1.27
C PHE A 120 -2.01 -0.47 -1.41
N VAL A 121 -2.69 0.20 -0.50
CA VAL A 121 -2.75 1.66 -0.46
C VAL A 121 -1.79 2.16 0.62
N ARG A 122 -0.83 2.99 0.22
CA ARG A 122 0.24 3.52 1.09
C ARG A 122 0.09 5.02 1.30
N LEU A 123 0.51 5.50 2.47
CA LEU A 123 0.60 6.94 2.72
C LEU A 123 1.72 7.55 1.89
N THR A 124 1.54 8.80 1.46
CA THR A 124 2.66 9.62 0.99
C THR A 124 3.53 10.03 2.18
N GLU A 125 4.83 10.29 1.97
CA GLU A 125 5.73 10.75 3.05
C GLU A 125 5.25 12.06 3.67
N ARG A 126 4.61 12.93 2.89
CA ARG A 126 3.95 14.13 3.41
C ARG A 126 2.86 13.76 4.41
N GLN A 127 1.98 12.81 4.10
CA GLN A 127 0.91 12.39 5.01
C GLN A 127 1.48 11.76 6.29
N VAL A 128 2.52 10.94 6.18
CA VAL A 128 3.23 10.38 7.35
C VAL A 128 3.73 11.51 8.25
N LEU A 129 4.41 12.50 7.69
CA LEU A 129 4.87 13.66 8.46
C LEU A 129 3.69 14.47 9.03
N GLU A 130 2.59 14.65 8.29
CA GLU A 130 1.42 15.34 8.82
C GLU A 130 0.73 14.61 9.98
N ILE A 131 0.73 13.27 9.98
CA ILE A 131 0.30 12.44 11.11
C ILE A 131 1.23 12.66 12.29
N LEU A 132 2.54 12.56 12.09
CA LEU A 132 3.55 12.84 13.11
C LEU A 132 3.36 14.23 13.74
N TYR A 133 3.11 15.26 12.92
CA TYR A 133 2.82 16.60 13.41
C TYR A 133 1.57 16.63 14.30
N GLY A 134 0.50 15.95 13.89
CA GLY A 134 -0.76 15.90 14.64
C GLY A 134 -0.61 15.16 15.97
N GLU A 135 -0.08 13.95 15.93
CA GLU A 135 0.08 13.06 17.09
C GLU A 135 1.10 13.61 18.09
N LEU A 136 2.16 14.25 17.61
CA LEU A 136 3.24 14.72 18.47
C LEU A 136 3.10 16.15 18.99
N GLY A 137 1.90 16.73 18.89
CA GLY A 137 1.60 18.08 19.40
C GLY A 137 2.28 19.21 18.62
N GLY A 138 2.34 19.10 17.29
CA GLY A 138 3.03 19.98 16.35
C GLY A 138 2.81 21.47 16.52
N ASP A 139 1.60 21.87 16.91
CA ASP A 139 1.25 23.28 17.18
C ASP A 139 2.02 23.86 18.37
N GLY A 140 2.49 23.01 19.29
CA GLY A 140 3.22 23.38 20.51
C GLY A 140 4.74 23.24 20.39
N TRP A 141 5.26 22.80 19.24
CA TRP A 141 6.70 22.63 19.05
C TRP A 141 7.46 23.97 19.15
N ARG A 142 8.74 23.90 19.56
CA ARG A 142 9.60 25.09 19.62
C ARG A 142 9.85 25.69 18.24
N ASN A 143 9.95 24.82 17.23
CA ASN A 143 10.07 25.18 15.84
C ASN A 143 9.27 24.19 14.99
N ASN A 144 8.26 24.71 14.31
CA ASN A 144 7.43 23.99 13.36
C ASN A 144 7.41 24.71 11.99
N ALA A 145 8.48 25.42 11.64
CA ALA A 145 8.54 26.15 10.39
C ALA A 145 8.21 25.25 9.19
N ASN A 146 7.29 25.72 8.35
CA ASN A 146 6.79 25.10 7.13
C ASN A 146 5.99 23.79 7.30
N TRP A 147 5.84 23.25 8.51
CA TRP A 147 4.94 22.13 8.75
C TRP A 147 3.50 22.50 8.40
N LYS A 148 2.75 21.55 7.80
CA LYS A 148 1.37 21.75 7.30
C LYS A 148 1.23 22.82 6.20
N THR A 149 2.32 23.20 5.54
CA THR A 149 2.29 24.10 4.37
C THR A 149 2.49 23.34 3.06
N ASP A 150 2.29 24.00 1.92
CA ASP A 150 2.53 23.47 0.58
C ASP A 150 4.01 23.48 0.16
N LYS A 151 4.91 23.86 1.07
CA LYS A 151 6.35 23.87 0.82
C LYS A 151 6.91 22.46 0.58
N PRO A 152 7.96 22.31 -0.26
CA PRO A 152 8.74 21.08 -0.36
C PRO A 152 9.13 20.52 1.01
N LEU A 153 9.22 19.19 1.14
CA LEU A 153 9.45 18.55 2.44
C LEU A 153 10.82 18.89 3.02
N ASP A 154 11.84 19.08 2.18
CA ASP A 154 13.17 19.54 2.57
C ASP A 154 13.22 21.03 3.02
N GLU A 155 12.14 21.78 2.85
CA GLU A 155 11.97 23.08 3.50
C GLU A 155 11.35 22.97 4.90
N TRP A 156 10.83 21.81 5.32
CA TRP A 156 10.21 21.63 6.62
C TRP A 156 11.26 21.56 7.72
N HIS A 157 11.00 22.21 8.86
CA HIS A 157 11.97 22.22 9.94
C HIS A 157 12.29 20.79 10.40
N GLY A 158 13.57 20.43 10.32
CA GLY A 158 14.07 19.13 10.76
C GLY A 158 13.96 18.03 9.71
N VAL A 159 13.43 18.30 8.52
CA VAL A 159 13.30 17.31 7.44
C VAL A 159 14.34 17.57 6.36
N SER A 160 15.01 16.53 5.89
CA SER A 160 15.80 16.55 4.64
C SER A 160 15.32 15.45 3.71
N THR A 161 15.65 15.57 2.43
CA THR A 161 15.35 14.57 1.42
C THR A 161 16.58 14.23 0.60
N ASN A 162 16.65 12.99 0.13
CA ASN A 162 17.71 12.53 -0.75
C ASN A 162 17.54 13.08 -2.19
N ALA A 163 18.40 12.64 -3.11
CA ALA A 163 18.40 13.09 -4.50
C ALA A 163 17.09 12.79 -5.28
N ASP A 164 16.33 11.79 -4.84
CA ASP A 164 15.04 11.41 -5.42
C ASP A 164 13.86 12.14 -4.75
N GLY A 165 14.13 13.03 -3.79
CA GLY A 165 13.12 13.79 -3.06
C GLY A 165 12.39 12.98 -1.97
N ARG A 166 12.94 11.82 -1.58
CA ARG A 166 12.43 10.98 -0.49
C ARG A 166 13.03 11.40 0.84
N VAL A 167 12.25 11.39 1.92
CA VAL A 167 12.73 11.76 3.26
C VAL A 167 13.81 10.79 3.72
N ASP A 168 15.02 11.32 3.99
CA ASP A 168 16.18 10.56 4.44
C ASP A 168 16.64 10.95 5.84
N THR A 169 16.33 12.15 6.31
CA THR A 169 16.67 12.63 7.65
C THR A 169 15.50 13.33 8.31
N LEU A 170 15.20 12.93 9.55
CA LEU A 170 14.26 13.60 10.44
C LEU A 170 14.94 13.94 11.79
N THR A 171 15.24 15.23 11.99
CA THR A 171 15.86 15.77 13.20
C THR A 171 14.95 16.77 13.90
N LEU A 172 14.23 16.31 14.93
CA LEU A 172 13.33 17.09 15.79
C LEU A 172 13.81 17.09 17.25
N ARG A 173 15.13 17.05 17.46
CA ARG A 173 15.76 17.08 18.79
C ARG A 173 15.34 18.30 19.58
N GLY A 174 14.95 18.10 20.85
CA GLY A 174 14.75 19.22 21.76
C GLY A 174 13.65 20.17 21.29
N ASN A 175 12.63 19.66 20.60
CA ASN A 175 11.61 20.47 19.93
C ASN A 175 10.25 20.47 20.67
N SER A 176 10.21 19.93 21.89
CA SER A 176 9.01 19.83 22.73
C SER A 176 7.92 18.94 22.13
N LEU A 177 8.31 17.86 21.45
CA LEU A 177 7.39 16.79 21.03
C LEU A 177 6.80 16.11 22.27
N THR A 178 5.52 15.77 22.22
CA THR A 178 4.76 15.08 23.28
C THR A 178 3.91 13.98 22.68
N GLY A 179 3.47 12.98 23.44
CA GLY A 179 2.61 11.92 22.90
C GLY A 179 3.41 10.70 22.44
N GLU A 180 2.76 9.80 21.72
CA GLU A 180 3.32 8.50 21.31
C GLU A 180 3.91 8.56 19.90
N ILE A 181 5.02 7.86 19.68
CA ILE A 181 5.64 7.77 18.36
C ILE A 181 4.65 7.03 17.43
N PRO A 182 4.20 7.64 16.31
CA PRO A 182 3.26 6.99 15.41
C PRO A 182 3.95 5.84 14.65
N SER A 183 3.24 4.73 14.46
CA SER A 183 3.78 3.56 13.73
C SER A 183 3.98 3.86 12.25
N GLU A 184 3.23 4.81 11.68
CA GLU A 184 3.37 5.26 10.29
C GLU A 184 4.77 5.82 9.98
N LEU A 185 5.58 6.15 10.98
CA LEU A 185 6.99 6.49 10.75
C LEU A 185 7.77 5.38 10.04
N GLY A 186 7.38 4.11 10.23
CA GLY A 186 7.94 2.96 9.52
C GLY A 186 7.77 3.02 7.99
N ASP A 187 6.82 3.80 7.48
CA ASP A 187 6.58 3.95 6.03
C ASP A 187 7.63 4.86 5.35
N LEU A 188 8.50 5.55 6.10
CA LEU A 188 9.59 6.38 5.54
C LEU A 188 10.78 5.51 5.10
N SER A 189 10.57 4.67 4.08
CA SER A 189 11.50 3.61 3.66
C SER A 189 12.92 4.07 3.31
N SER A 190 13.12 5.37 3.03
CA SER A 190 14.43 5.95 2.70
C SER A 190 15.11 6.63 3.89
N LEU A 191 14.52 6.58 5.09
CA LEU A 191 15.05 7.24 6.28
C LEU A 191 16.35 6.58 6.75
N GLU A 192 17.40 7.40 6.83
CA GLU A 192 18.75 7.05 7.31
C GLU A 192 18.95 7.57 8.75
N VAL A 193 18.37 8.71 9.09
CA VAL A 193 18.56 9.36 10.40
C VAL A 193 17.23 9.75 11.04
N LEU A 194 16.95 9.19 12.22
CA LEU A 194 15.85 9.58 13.10
C LEU A 194 16.36 10.10 14.44
N TRP A 195 16.27 11.41 14.65
CA TRP A 195 16.65 12.09 15.89
C TRP A 195 15.48 12.83 16.52
N VAL A 196 14.87 12.22 17.53
CA VAL A 196 13.78 12.81 18.34
C VAL A 196 14.16 12.91 19.82
N LEU A 197 15.46 12.89 20.12
CA LEU A 197 15.98 12.95 21.48
C LEU A 197 15.70 14.28 22.21
N SER A 198 15.72 14.23 23.55
CA SER A 198 15.45 15.39 24.42
C SER A 198 14.05 16.00 24.23
N ASN A 199 13.03 15.17 24.07
CA ASN A 199 11.63 15.59 23.99
C ASN A 199 10.85 15.06 25.20
N SER A 200 9.53 14.98 25.08
CA SER A 200 8.64 14.43 26.11
C SER A 200 7.73 13.35 25.51
N LEU A 201 8.30 12.53 24.63
CA LEU A 201 7.62 11.39 24.03
C LEU A 201 7.30 10.34 25.10
N THR A 202 6.14 9.71 24.97
CA THR A 202 5.59 8.70 25.87
C THR A 202 5.19 7.44 25.08
N GLY A 203 4.68 6.43 25.77
CA GLY A 203 4.23 5.19 25.12
C GLY A 203 5.39 4.27 24.77
N GLU A 204 5.08 3.23 24.00
CA GLU A 204 6.04 2.22 23.58
C GLU A 204 6.80 2.65 22.33
N ILE A 205 7.94 2.00 22.05
CA ILE A 205 8.62 2.13 20.77
C ILE A 205 7.83 1.28 19.77
N PRO A 206 7.34 1.82 18.63
CA PRO A 206 6.63 1.04 17.63
C PRO A 206 7.56 0.00 16.99
N SER A 207 7.07 -1.23 16.83
CA SER A 207 7.80 -2.30 16.12
C SER A 207 8.04 -1.96 14.65
N GLU A 208 7.17 -1.14 14.05
CA GLU A 208 7.26 -0.68 12.66
C GLU A 208 8.52 0.17 12.39
N LEU A 209 9.20 0.68 13.42
CA LEU A 209 10.52 1.28 13.23
C LEU A 209 11.56 0.26 12.74
N GLY A 210 11.33 -1.04 12.92
CA GLY A 210 12.15 -2.12 12.36
C GLY A 210 12.05 -2.24 10.84
N ASP A 211 11.02 -1.68 10.20
CA ASP A 211 10.86 -1.68 8.73
C ASP A 211 11.79 -0.68 8.02
N LEU A 212 12.45 0.20 8.76
CA LEU A 212 13.34 1.24 8.25
C LEU A 212 14.71 0.68 7.85
N SER A 213 14.73 -0.19 6.84
CA SER A 213 15.92 -0.94 6.41
C SER A 213 17.16 -0.09 6.06
N ASN A 214 17.02 1.21 5.78
CA ASN A 214 18.14 2.13 5.52
C ASN A 214 18.60 2.92 6.76
N LEU A 215 17.98 2.71 7.93
CA LEU A 215 18.25 3.50 9.13
C LEU A 215 19.65 3.22 9.66
N GLU A 216 20.47 4.27 9.72
CA GLU A 216 21.83 4.27 10.25
C GLU A 216 21.86 4.80 11.69
N THR A 217 20.96 5.72 12.02
CA THR A 217 20.92 6.38 13.33
C THR A 217 19.52 6.44 13.90
N LEU A 218 19.34 5.85 15.10
CA LEU A 218 18.12 5.95 15.90
C LEU A 218 18.41 6.60 17.26
N GLY A 219 17.96 7.84 17.43
CA GLY A 219 18.10 8.60 18.67
C GLY A 219 16.76 8.88 19.37
N LEU A 220 16.44 8.05 20.37
CA LEU A 220 15.22 8.14 21.20
C LEU A 220 15.50 8.56 22.65
N ASN A 221 16.77 8.79 22.99
CA ASN A 221 17.23 9.11 24.33
C ASN A 221 16.64 10.42 24.91
N HIS A 222 16.60 10.50 26.24
CA HIS A 222 16.02 11.64 26.98
C HIS A 222 14.57 11.92 26.61
N ASN A 223 13.71 10.90 26.74
CA ASN A 223 12.26 10.98 26.61
C ASN A 223 11.59 10.32 27.83
N SER A 224 10.33 9.92 27.71
CA SER A 224 9.59 9.17 28.73
C SER A 224 8.95 7.92 28.12
N LEU A 225 9.66 7.28 27.20
CA LEU A 225 9.22 6.03 26.55
C LEU A 225 9.19 4.89 27.57
N THR A 226 8.23 3.99 27.42
CA THR A 226 7.93 2.87 28.32
C THR A 226 7.86 1.56 27.54
N GLY A 227 7.66 0.43 28.23
CA GLY A 227 7.50 -0.87 27.59
C GLY A 227 8.83 -1.55 27.29
N GLU A 228 8.76 -2.68 26.59
CA GLU A 228 9.92 -3.45 26.16
C GLU A 228 10.48 -2.88 24.84
N ILE A 229 11.75 -3.18 24.54
CA ILE A 229 12.33 -2.86 23.23
C ILE A 229 11.77 -3.87 22.21
N PRO A 230 11.19 -3.43 21.09
CA PRO A 230 10.72 -4.34 20.05
C PRO A 230 11.88 -5.17 19.47
N PRO A 231 11.75 -6.50 19.38
CA PRO A 231 12.77 -7.34 18.73
C PRO A 231 12.97 -6.99 17.26
N GLU A 232 11.96 -6.42 16.59
CA GLU A 232 12.01 -5.96 15.19
C GLU A 232 13.09 -4.89 14.94
N LEU A 233 13.53 -4.16 15.97
CA LEU A 233 14.68 -3.27 15.83
C LEU A 233 15.98 -4.03 15.50
N GLY A 234 16.04 -5.34 15.74
CA GLY A 234 17.13 -6.22 15.31
C GLY A 234 17.24 -6.40 13.79
N ASP A 235 16.18 -6.11 13.03
CA ASP A 235 16.16 -6.22 11.56
C ASP A 235 16.90 -5.05 10.86
N LEU A 236 17.29 -4.02 11.62
CA LEU A 236 17.94 -2.81 11.12
C LEU A 236 19.42 -3.04 10.80
N SER A 237 19.69 -3.81 9.75
CA SER A 237 21.05 -4.25 9.37
C SER A 237 22.05 -3.12 9.05
N ASN A 238 21.59 -1.90 8.77
CA ASN A 238 22.43 -0.72 8.54
C ASN A 238 22.59 0.17 9.79
N LEU A 239 21.97 -0.18 10.92
CA LEU A 239 22.00 0.67 12.11
C LEU A 239 23.40 0.70 12.71
N GLU A 240 23.97 1.90 12.81
CA GLU A 240 25.30 2.16 13.36
C GLU A 240 25.22 2.77 14.77
N TRP A 241 24.20 3.60 15.03
CA TRP A 241 24.00 4.28 16.30
C TRP A 241 22.60 4.06 16.88
N LEU A 242 22.54 3.51 18.10
CA LEU A 242 21.31 3.34 18.86
C LEU A 242 21.40 3.99 20.24
N TYR A 243 20.60 5.03 20.46
CA TYR A 243 20.51 5.77 21.73
C TYR A 243 19.12 5.64 22.35
N LEU A 244 19.02 4.88 23.43
CA LEU A 244 17.81 4.61 24.20
C LEU A 244 17.89 5.13 25.65
N GLU A 245 19.02 5.69 26.05
CA GLU A 245 19.28 6.08 27.44
C GLU A 245 18.32 7.17 27.96
N SER A 246 18.15 7.23 29.28
CA SER A 246 17.26 8.21 29.93
C SER A 246 15.82 8.14 29.43
N ASN A 247 15.21 6.95 29.55
CA ASN A 247 13.78 6.70 29.33
C ASN A 247 13.20 5.91 30.53
N SER A 248 12.04 5.31 30.36
CA SER A 248 11.42 4.39 31.32
C SER A 248 11.16 3.02 30.68
N LEU A 249 12.05 2.60 29.77
CA LEU A 249 12.00 1.29 29.14
C LEU A 249 12.28 0.19 30.17
N THR A 250 11.73 -0.99 29.90
CA THR A 250 11.79 -2.14 30.79
C THR A 250 12.12 -3.43 30.03
N GLY A 251 12.41 -4.49 30.77
CA GLY A 251 12.64 -5.81 30.20
C GLY A 251 14.11 -6.07 29.88
N GLU A 252 14.33 -7.10 29.09
CA GLU A 252 15.66 -7.52 28.63
C GLU A 252 15.87 -7.06 27.19
N ILE A 253 17.08 -6.66 26.82
CA ILE A 253 17.40 -6.32 25.43
C ILE A 253 17.19 -7.58 24.56
N PRO A 254 16.43 -7.51 23.44
CA PRO A 254 16.16 -8.66 22.59
C PRO A 254 17.44 -9.32 22.08
N LEU A 255 17.44 -10.66 22.02
CA LEU A 255 18.55 -11.41 21.43
C LEU A 255 18.67 -11.19 19.92
N ASP A 256 17.61 -10.71 19.27
CA ASP A 256 17.60 -10.32 17.85
C ASP A 256 18.61 -9.19 17.57
N PHE A 257 19.05 -8.43 18.59
CA PHE A 257 20.10 -7.41 18.42
C PHE A 257 21.46 -8.02 18.06
N LEU A 258 21.66 -9.32 18.29
CA LEU A 258 22.85 -10.03 17.81
C LEU A 258 22.99 -9.98 16.28
N ASP A 259 21.88 -9.76 15.55
CA ASP A 259 21.86 -9.65 14.09
C ASP A 259 22.20 -8.24 13.57
N LEU A 260 22.34 -7.24 14.46
CA LEU A 260 22.76 -5.88 14.13
C LEU A 260 24.25 -5.82 13.79
N SER A 261 24.58 -6.26 12.58
CA SER A 261 25.97 -6.44 12.13
C SER A 261 26.75 -5.14 11.88
N SER A 262 26.04 -4.01 11.73
CA SER A 262 26.65 -2.68 11.51
C SER A 262 26.70 -1.83 12.78
N LEU A 263 26.15 -2.30 13.90
CA LEU A 263 26.03 -1.49 15.10
C LEU A 263 27.41 -1.19 15.69
N GLU A 264 27.67 0.08 15.94
CA GLU A 264 28.91 0.55 16.53
C GLU A 264 28.69 1.13 17.92
N TRP A 265 27.56 1.81 18.14
CA TRP A 265 27.27 2.44 19.43
C TRP A 265 25.89 2.10 19.95
N PHE A 266 25.85 1.67 21.22
CA PHE A 266 24.59 1.28 21.87
C PHE A 266 24.50 1.75 23.33
N TYR A 267 23.60 2.69 23.60
CA TYR A 267 23.40 3.27 24.93
C TYR A 267 21.98 3.02 25.42
N TRP A 268 21.83 2.38 26.57
CA TRP A 268 20.54 2.08 27.20
C TRP A 268 20.51 2.38 28.70
N ASP A 269 21.54 3.03 29.24
CA ASP A 269 21.61 3.42 30.65
C ASP A 269 20.46 4.36 31.07
N ASP A 270 20.28 4.54 32.38
CA ASP A 270 19.21 5.37 32.93
C ASP A 270 17.79 4.95 32.47
N ASN A 271 17.58 3.64 32.34
CA ASN A 271 16.28 2.99 32.23
C ASN A 271 16.16 1.98 33.39
N GLU A 272 15.39 2.30 34.45
CA GLU A 272 15.41 1.55 35.72
C GLU A 272 15.11 0.05 35.58
N GLY A 273 14.27 -0.34 34.62
CA GLY A 273 13.85 -1.73 34.42
C GLY A 273 14.44 -2.41 33.18
N LEU A 274 15.35 -1.76 32.45
CA LEU A 274 15.93 -2.30 31.22
C LEU A 274 17.35 -2.79 31.46
N CYS A 275 17.68 -3.99 31.00
CA CYS A 275 19.00 -4.57 31.18
C CYS A 275 19.42 -5.45 29.99
N ALA A 276 20.74 -5.58 29.80
CA ALA A 276 21.28 -6.51 28.81
C ALA A 276 21.26 -7.96 29.35
N PRO A 277 20.88 -8.96 28.52
CA PRO A 277 20.97 -10.38 28.83
C PRO A 277 22.31 -10.77 29.47
N ASP A 278 22.28 -11.61 30.51
CA ASP A 278 23.48 -12.22 31.08
C ASP A 278 23.81 -13.52 30.32
N THR A 279 24.25 -13.37 29.07
CA THR A 279 24.69 -14.49 28.23
C THR A 279 26.06 -14.19 27.62
N THR A 280 26.88 -15.23 27.50
CA THR A 280 28.22 -15.12 26.89
C THR A 280 28.16 -14.66 25.43
N GLU A 281 27.09 -15.00 24.71
CA GLU A 281 26.90 -14.56 23.33
C GLU A 281 26.67 -13.04 23.25
N PHE A 282 25.76 -12.53 24.07
CA PHE A 282 25.47 -11.10 24.16
C PHE A 282 26.67 -10.30 24.69
N ASP A 283 27.42 -10.85 25.65
CA ASP A 283 28.68 -10.27 26.12
C ASP A 283 29.70 -10.08 25.00
N ASN A 284 29.93 -11.15 24.22
CA ASN A 284 30.88 -11.11 23.11
C ASN A 284 30.43 -10.12 22.03
N TRP A 285 29.12 -10.03 21.79
CA TRP A 285 28.56 -9.07 20.85
C TRP A 285 28.78 -7.62 21.32
N LEU A 286 28.48 -7.30 22.59
CA LEU A 286 28.73 -5.98 23.17
C LEU A 286 30.23 -5.62 23.17
N ASP A 287 31.11 -6.57 23.46
CA ASP A 287 32.57 -6.38 23.42
C ASP A 287 33.09 -6.06 22.00
N GLY A 288 32.30 -6.38 20.96
CA GLY A 288 32.58 -6.03 19.57
C GLY A 288 32.24 -4.60 19.19
N LEU A 289 31.40 -3.91 19.97
CA LEU A 289 30.95 -2.54 19.66
C LEU A 289 32.05 -1.50 19.92
N SER A 290 32.01 -0.40 19.18
CA SER A 290 32.89 0.77 19.40
C SER A 290 32.64 1.42 20.76
N GLY A 291 31.40 1.43 21.24
CA GLY A 291 31.09 1.87 22.60
C GLY A 291 29.66 1.57 23.02
N TRP A 292 29.51 1.10 24.25
CA TRP A 292 28.19 0.83 24.82
C TRP A 292 28.08 1.28 26.27
N ARG A 293 26.85 1.44 26.77
CA ARG A 293 26.58 1.66 28.18
C ARG A 293 25.18 1.21 28.58
N GLY A 294 25.12 0.45 29.67
CA GLY A 294 23.91 0.19 30.42
C GLY A 294 24.08 -0.99 31.38
N PRO A 295 23.08 -1.27 32.23
CA PRO A 295 23.14 -2.33 33.22
C PRO A 295 22.97 -3.71 32.59
N ARG A 296 23.44 -4.74 33.31
CA ARG A 296 23.20 -6.16 33.06
C ARG A 296 22.02 -6.63 33.90
N CYS A 297 21.32 -7.66 33.43
CA CYS A 297 20.30 -8.31 34.24
C CYS A 297 20.97 -9.08 35.39
N ASP A 298 20.29 -9.15 36.55
CA ASP A 298 20.77 -9.84 37.76
C ASP A 298 20.54 -11.36 37.74
#